data_AF-A0A8S7IAH5-F1
#
_entry.id   AF-A0A8S7IAH5-F1
#
_cell.length_a   1.000
_cell.length_b   1.000
_cell.length_c   1.000
_cell.angle_alpha   90.00
_cell.angle_beta   90.00
_cell.angle_gamma   90.00
#
_symmetry.space_group_name_H-M   'P 1'
#
loop_
_entity.id
_entity.type
_entity.pdbx_description
1 polymer ?
#
loop_
_entity_poly.entity_id
_entity_poly.type
_entity_poly.pdbx_seq_one_letter_code
_entity_poly.pdbx_strand_id
1 'polypeptide(L)'
;MNDKLRFKVNDNQGRFVFPDTWFCPLPGEFEKLLDTYDTGEISEASYINKLRRLAQQEPDFIDIHAHLAYAFLEQNAPRKALNAALKGLAAGNRLIPESFSGEIIWMHPENRPYLRALYAAILANVHLQRHQDAIMLIEKILAYNPEDNQGTRWLLGSELLRTGDHERAFRVLNEYADEFSPYWYELGLLHFLNGELEKAATAFRRGFTANTYIAEILCGNLHPFPLAIWYDFSGGPDTAEDYYATYHPLWREHPEVLLFINWLYNHSSVLCERAEIIKCAEMLMQEDDFEICENIFRQQDELRKRIDDRLSEEIIQKCRNMKGEYVWPWILPFSVGIKHTNFRYQ
;
A
#
# COMPACT_ATOMS: atom_id res chain seq x y z
N MET A 1 -9.86 -34.43 -28.09
CA MET A 1 -9.55 -33.00 -28.36
C MET A 1 -9.11 -32.38 -27.04
N ASN A 2 -8.07 -31.56 -27.04
CA ASN A 2 -7.27 -31.19 -25.85
C ASN A 2 -8.08 -30.53 -24.73
N ASP A 3 -8.42 -31.34 -23.74
CA ASP A 3 -9.10 -30.96 -22.51
C ASP A 3 -8.08 -30.50 -21.46
N LYS A 4 -7.37 -29.42 -21.79
CA LYS A 4 -6.30 -28.83 -20.96
C LYS A 4 -6.41 -27.32 -20.97
N LEU A 5 -5.96 -26.70 -19.87
CA LEU A 5 -5.79 -25.25 -19.78
C LEU A 5 -4.95 -24.76 -20.96
N ARG A 6 -5.44 -23.73 -21.67
CA ARG A 6 -4.76 -23.14 -22.83
C ARG A 6 -4.67 -21.63 -22.68
N PHE A 7 -3.78 -21.03 -23.44
CA PHE A 7 -3.67 -19.58 -23.59
C PHE A 7 -3.83 -19.24 -25.07
N LYS A 8 -4.70 -18.28 -25.37
CA LYS A 8 -4.93 -17.75 -26.72
C LYS A 8 -4.48 -16.30 -26.77
N VAL A 9 -3.93 -15.90 -27.91
CA VAL A 9 -3.54 -14.52 -28.19
C VAL A 9 -4.34 -14.02 -29.37
N ASN A 10 -5.13 -12.96 -29.16
CA ASN A 10 -5.88 -12.26 -30.20
C ASN A 10 -5.61 -10.77 -30.06
N ASP A 11 -5.24 -10.06 -31.13
CA ASP A 11 -5.05 -8.60 -31.14
C ASP A 11 -4.18 -8.07 -29.98
N ASN A 12 -3.05 -8.73 -29.72
CA ASN A 12 -2.14 -8.41 -28.61
C ASN A 12 -2.75 -8.56 -27.20
N GLN A 13 -3.90 -9.24 -27.08
CA GLN A 13 -4.53 -9.60 -25.81
C GLN A 13 -4.47 -11.12 -25.60
N GLY A 14 -3.96 -11.49 -24.43
CA GLY A 14 -3.85 -12.84 -23.94
C GLY A 14 -5.06 -13.24 -23.12
N ARG A 15 -5.61 -14.42 -23.39
CA ARG A 15 -6.72 -14.99 -22.64
C ARG A 15 -6.49 -16.45 -22.31
N PHE A 16 -6.64 -16.81 -21.04
CA PHE A 16 -6.73 -18.20 -20.62
C PHE A 16 -8.06 -18.80 -21.06
N VAL A 17 -8.02 -20.06 -21.48
CA VAL A 17 -9.20 -20.83 -21.86
C VAL A 17 -9.21 -22.10 -21.02
N PHE A 18 -10.19 -22.19 -20.13
CA PHE A 18 -10.39 -23.36 -19.29
C PHE A 18 -10.94 -24.53 -20.11
N PRO A 19 -10.56 -25.78 -19.77
CA PRO A 19 -11.13 -26.98 -20.38
C PRO A 19 -12.65 -27.07 -20.17
N ASP A 20 -13.36 -27.68 -21.10
CA ASP A 20 -14.80 -27.90 -20.98
C ASP A 20 -15.14 -28.82 -19.79
N THR A 21 -14.23 -29.76 -19.44
CA THR A 21 -14.40 -30.61 -18.25
C THR A 21 -14.18 -29.89 -16.93
N TRP A 22 -13.51 -28.73 -16.93
CA TRP A 22 -13.54 -27.90 -15.75
C TRP A 22 -14.96 -27.41 -15.53
N PHE A 23 -15.89 -27.31 -16.48
CA PHE A 23 -17.26 -26.85 -16.13
C PHE A 23 -18.12 -27.86 -15.35
N CYS A 24 -17.64 -29.09 -15.04
CA CYS A 24 -18.31 -29.99 -14.10
C CYS A 24 -17.40 -31.17 -13.68
N PRO A 25 -17.13 -31.44 -12.38
CA PRO A 25 -17.71 -30.86 -11.16
C PRO A 25 -16.80 -29.90 -10.36
N LEU A 26 -15.55 -29.68 -10.80
CA LEU A 26 -14.49 -29.12 -9.94
C LEU A 26 -14.66 -27.62 -9.56
N PRO A 27 -15.06 -26.69 -10.44
CA PRO A 27 -15.40 -25.31 -10.11
C PRO A 27 -16.63 -25.21 -9.24
N GLY A 28 -17.62 -26.09 -9.37
CA GLY A 28 -18.76 -26.10 -8.46
C GLY A 28 -18.37 -26.47 -7.03
N GLU A 29 -17.43 -27.41 -6.87
CA GLU A 29 -16.85 -27.72 -5.55
C GLU A 29 -15.96 -26.57 -5.03
N PHE A 30 -15.17 -25.95 -5.90
CA PHE A 30 -14.29 -24.84 -5.56
C PHE A 30 -15.08 -23.57 -5.20
N GLU A 31 -16.05 -23.14 -6.01
CA GLU A 31 -16.92 -22.00 -5.73
C GLU A 31 -17.69 -22.20 -4.43
N LYS A 32 -18.28 -23.39 -4.24
CA LYS A 32 -18.93 -23.72 -2.96
C LYS A 32 -17.94 -23.65 -1.79
N LEU A 33 -16.70 -24.07 -1.99
CA LEU A 33 -15.67 -23.97 -0.97
C LEU A 33 -15.36 -22.51 -0.63
N LEU A 34 -15.21 -21.64 -1.63
CA LEU A 34 -15.03 -20.19 -1.43
C LEU A 34 -16.21 -19.62 -0.65
N ASP A 35 -17.44 -19.86 -1.11
CA ASP A 35 -18.66 -19.36 -0.45
C ASP A 35 -18.71 -19.80 1.01
N THR A 36 -18.44 -21.07 1.32
CA THR A 36 -18.47 -21.57 2.70
C THR A 36 -17.36 -21.00 3.59
N TYR A 37 -16.23 -20.58 3.00
CA TYR A 37 -15.17 -19.90 3.74
C TYR A 37 -15.57 -18.44 4.00
N ASP A 38 -16.05 -17.75 2.96
CA ASP A 38 -16.47 -16.35 3.02
C ASP A 38 -17.66 -16.15 3.97
N THR A 39 -18.57 -17.12 4.09
CA THR A 39 -19.67 -17.10 5.08
C THR A 39 -19.24 -17.53 6.49
N GLY A 40 -17.98 -17.92 6.69
CA GLY A 40 -17.46 -18.38 7.97
C GLY A 40 -17.96 -19.75 8.43
N GLU A 41 -18.57 -20.54 7.54
CA GLU A 41 -19.08 -21.89 7.85
C GLU A 41 -17.95 -22.90 8.09
N ILE A 42 -16.75 -22.64 7.56
CA ILE A 42 -15.56 -23.45 7.79
C ILE A 42 -14.41 -22.63 8.33
N SER A 43 -13.57 -23.26 9.15
CA SER A 43 -12.32 -22.64 9.60
C SER A 43 -11.31 -22.52 8.46
N GLU A 44 -10.42 -21.53 8.55
CA GLU A 44 -9.29 -21.36 7.63
C GLU A 44 -8.43 -22.64 7.52
N ALA A 45 -8.20 -23.36 8.63
CA ALA A 45 -7.50 -24.64 8.60
C ALA A 45 -8.22 -25.70 7.75
N SER A 46 -9.56 -25.76 7.81
CA SER A 46 -10.38 -26.64 6.97
C SER A 46 -10.31 -26.20 5.50
N TYR A 47 -10.42 -24.91 5.25
CA TYR A 47 -10.31 -24.30 3.92
C TYR A 47 -8.99 -24.64 3.23
N ILE A 48 -7.85 -24.39 3.88
CA ILE A 48 -6.51 -24.74 3.38
C ILE A 48 -6.38 -26.24 3.09
N ASN A 49 -6.91 -27.10 3.98
CA ASN A 49 -6.83 -28.54 3.79
C ASN A 49 -7.66 -29.01 2.58
N LYS A 50 -8.85 -28.43 2.36
CA LYS A 50 -9.68 -28.73 1.19
C LYS A 50 -9.02 -28.21 -0.09
N LEU A 51 -8.51 -26.97 -0.10
CA LEU A 51 -7.76 -26.42 -1.23
C LEU A 51 -6.55 -27.29 -1.59
N ARG A 52 -5.78 -27.77 -0.60
CA ARG A 52 -4.66 -28.70 -0.85
C ARG A 52 -5.09 -30.01 -1.51
N ARG A 53 -6.26 -30.55 -1.16
CA ARG A 53 -6.80 -31.76 -1.81
C ARG A 53 -7.18 -31.47 -3.27
N LEU A 54 -7.86 -30.34 -3.52
CA LEU A 54 -8.20 -29.93 -4.88
C LEU A 54 -6.95 -29.69 -5.73
N ALA A 55 -5.91 -29.05 -5.18
CA ALA A 55 -4.63 -28.84 -5.88
C ALA A 55 -3.85 -30.14 -6.17
N GLN A 56 -4.11 -31.23 -5.43
CA GLN A 56 -3.55 -32.55 -5.75
C GLN A 56 -4.30 -33.23 -6.89
N GLN A 57 -5.62 -33.01 -6.97
CA GLN A 57 -6.46 -33.55 -8.03
C GLN A 57 -6.24 -32.82 -9.35
N GLU A 58 -6.23 -31.49 -9.32
CA GLU A 58 -6.05 -30.62 -10.49
C GLU A 58 -4.91 -29.61 -10.26
N PRO A 59 -3.63 -30.02 -10.40
CA PRO A 59 -2.48 -29.15 -10.13
C PRO A 59 -2.40 -27.92 -11.03
N ASP A 60 -3.05 -27.97 -12.20
CA ASP A 60 -3.00 -26.89 -13.20
C ASP A 60 -4.09 -25.84 -12.98
N PHE A 61 -5.01 -26.04 -12.04
CA PHE A 61 -6.03 -25.04 -11.73
C PHE A 61 -5.43 -23.93 -10.87
N ILE A 62 -5.01 -22.87 -11.57
CA ILE A 62 -4.25 -21.74 -11.02
C ILE A 62 -4.92 -21.12 -9.79
N ASP A 63 -6.25 -21.02 -9.79
CA ASP A 63 -6.99 -20.28 -8.77
C ASP A 63 -6.88 -20.92 -7.39
N ILE A 64 -6.84 -22.25 -7.31
CA ILE A 64 -6.62 -22.96 -6.05
C ILE A 64 -5.30 -22.51 -5.41
N HIS A 65 -4.24 -22.36 -6.23
CA HIS A 65 -2.93 -21.94 -5.75
C HIS A 65 -2.91 -20.48 -5.33
N ALA A 66 -3.66 -19.61 -6.03
CA ALA A 66 -3.83 -18.21 -5.64
C ALA A 66 -4.53 -18.10 -4.27
N HIS A 67 -5.65 -18.81 -4.09
CA HIS A 67 -6.39 -18.83 -2.83
C HIS A 67 -5.59 -19.47 -1.67
N LEU A 68 -4.80 -20.52 -1.93
CA LEU A 68 -3.83 -21.04 -0.97
C LEU A 68 -2.79 -19.98 -0.58
N ALA A 69 -2.34 -19.17 -1.53
CA ALA A 69 -1.35 -18.14 -1.27
C ALA A 69 -1.91 -17.03 -0.36
N TYR A 70 -3.14 -16.55 -0.63
CA TYR A 70 -3.82 -15.57 0.22
C TYR A 70 -4.04 -16.09 1.64
N ALA A 71 -4.54 -17.32 1.80
CA ALA A 71 -4.69 -17.93 3.12
C ALA A 71 -3.35 -18.04 3.89
N PHE A 72 -2.23 -18.28 3.19
CA PHE A 72 -0.91 -18.24 3.84
C PHE A 72 -0.42 -16.83 4.14
N LEU A 73 -0.84 -15.80 3.41
CA LEU A 73 -0.56 -14.40 3.74
C LEU A 73 -1.32 -13.98 4.99
N GLU A 74 -2.60 -14.35 5.10
CA GLU A 74 -3.43 -14.14 6.30
C GLU A 74 -2.80 -14.80 7.55
N GLN A 75 -2.19 -15.97 7.40
CA GLN A 75 -1.42 -16.64 8.46
C GLN A 75 -0.03 -16.05 8.74
N ASN A 76 0.34 -14.93 8.11
CA ASN A 76 1.68 -14.35 8.16
C ASN A 76 2.78 -15.39 7.83
N ALA A 77 2.53 -16.24 6.84
CA ALA A 77 3.43 -17.29 6.37
C ALA A 77 3.91 -17.04 4.92
N PRO A 78 4.61 -15.93 4.65
CA PRO A 78 4.86 -15.45 3.29
C PRO A 78 5.71 -16.40 2.44
N ARG A 79 6.59 -17.22 3.05
CA ARG A 79 7.31 -18.28 2.33
C ARG A 79 6.37 -19.36 1.76
N LYS A 80 5.33 -19.75 2.51
CA LYS A 80 4.34 -20.71 2.04
C LYS A 80 3.46 -20.08 0.97
N ALA A 81 3.07 -18.81 1.16
CA ALA A 81 2.32 -18.04 0.18
C ALA A 81 3.06 -17.96 -1.15
N LEU A 82 4.33 -17.56 -1.14
CA LEU A 82 5.15 -17.46 -2.35
C LEU A 82 5.24 -18.82 -3.06
N ASN A 83 5.49 -19.90 -2.32
CA ASN A 83 5.55 -21.25 -2.90
C ASN A 83 4.22 -21.70 -3.53
N ALA A 84 3.09 -21.32 -2.95
CA ALA A 84 1.77 -21.61 -3.53
C ALA A 84 1.56 -20.77 -4.80
N ALA A 85 1.74 -19.45 -4.72
CA ALA A 85 1.61 -18.54 -5.85
C ALA A 85 2.48 -18.95 -7.05
N LEU A 86 3.74 -19.31 -6.80
CA LEU A 86 4.66 -19.78 -7.85
C LEU A 86 4.21 -21.07 -8.54
N LYS A 87 3.48 -21.97 -7.86
CA LYS A 87 2.90 -23.15 -8.51
C LYS A 87 1.80 -22.77 -9.50
N GLY A 88 0.91 -21.87 -9.09
CA GLY A 88 -0.13 -21.32 -9.98
C GLY A 88 0.49 -20.58 -11.17
N LEU A 89 1.49 -19.73 -10.91
CA LEU A 89 2.23 -19.03 -11.95
C LEU A 89 2.97 -19.96 -12.90
N ALA A 90 3.56 -21.07 -12.41
CA ALA A 90 4.19 -22.05 -13.27
C ALA A 90 3.20 -22.71 -14.24
N ALA A 91 1.98 -23.02 -13.77
CA ALA A 91 0.91 -23.57 -14.60
C ALA A 91 0.43 -22.59 -15.69
N GLY A 92 0.43 -21.27 -15.40
CA GLY A 92 0.11 -20.23 -16.38
C GLY A 92 1.27 -19.90 -17.34
N ASN A 93 2.47 -19.67 -16.80
CA ASN A 93 3.66 -19.26 -17.56
C ASN A 93 4.08 -20.27 -18.61
N ARG A 94 3.88 -21.58 -18.38
CA ARG A 94 4.15 -22.62 -19.39
C ARG A 94 3.26 -22.53 -20.64
N LEU A 95 2.15 -21.77 -20.56
CA LEU A 95 1.17 -21.61 -21.64
C LEU A 95 1.32 -20.25 -22.35
N ILE A 96 1.84 -19.25 -21.65
CA ILE A 96 2.10 -17.92 -22.22
C ILE A 96 3.36 -18.02 -23.10
N PRO A 97 3.29 -17.69 -24.41
CA PRO A 97 4.47 -17.70 -25.27
C PRO A 97 5.55 -16.75 -24.75
N GLU A 98 6.83 -17.15 -24.84
CA GLU A 98 7.94 -16.28 -24.38
C GLU A 98 8.01 -14.95 -25.14
N SER A 99 7.55 -14.90 -26.39
CA SER A 99 7.47 -13.69 -27.20
C SER A 99 6.23 -12.83 -26.94
N PHE A 100 5.35 -13.23 -26.02
CA PHE A 100 4.13 -12.49 -25.73
C PHE A 100 4.45 -11.23 -24.92
N SER A 101 4.15 -10.06 -25.51
CA SER A 101 4.31 -8.73 -24.90
C SER A 101 2.99 -7.97 -24.84
N GLY A 102 1.88 -8.71 -24.83
CA GLY A 102 0.53 -8.16 -24.84
C GLY A 102 -0.08 -8.08 -23.45
N GLU A 103 -1.35 -7.69 -23.40
CA GLU A 103 -2.11 -7.52 -22.16
C GLU A 103 -2.82 -8.82 -21.76
N ILE A 104 -2.91 -9.10 -20.46
CA ILE A 104 -3.78 -10.13 -19.86
C ILE A 104 -4.81 -9.39 -19.00
N ILE A 105 -5.92 -9.01 -19.63
CA ILE A 105 -6.92 -8.10 -19.04
C ILE A 105 -7.73 -8.79 -17.93
N TRP A 106 -7.89 -8.12 -16.79
CA TRP A 106 -8.65 -8.58 -15.62
C TRP A 106 -10.14 -8.81 -15.87
N MET A 107 -10.75 -8.02 -16.76
CA MET A 107 -12.18 -8.11 -17.08
C MET A 107 -12.57 -9.44 -17.73
N HIS A 108 -11.61 -10.21 -18.26
CA HIS A 108 -11.84 -11.59 -18.64
C HIS A 108 -11.75 -12.50 -17.41
N PRO A 109 -12.86 -13.16 -16.98
CA PRO A 109 -12.85 -13.97 -15.77
C PRO A 109 -11.78 -15.05 -15.75
N GLU A 110 -11.45 -15.62 -16.91
CA GLU A 110 -10.45 -16.69 -17.02
C GLU A 110 -9.02 -16.20 -16.77
N ASN A 111 -8.76 -14.90 -16.88
CA ASN A 111 -7.46 -14.31 -16.60
C ASN A 111 -7.24 -14.04 -15.10
N ARG A 112 -8.32 -13.86 -14.33
CA ARG A 112 -8.25 -13.49 -12.91
C ARG A 112 -7.43 -14.45 -12.08
N PRO A 113 -7.52 -15.79 -12.25
CA PRO A 113 -6.68 -16.71 -11.47
C PRO A 113 -5.18 -16.46 -11.63
N TYR A 114 -4.73 -16.19 -12.85
CA TYR A 114 -3.31 -15.89 -13.12
C TYR A 114 -2.88 -14.56 -12.51
N LEU A 115 -3.69 -13.51 -12.67
CA LEU A 115 -3.42 -12.19 -12.10
C LEU A 115 -3.45 -12.21 -10.56
N ARG A 116 -4.40 -12.93 -9.96
CA ARG A 116 -4.44 -13.18 -8.51
C ARG A 116 -3.20 -13.92 -8.01
N ALA A 117 -2.74 -14.96 -8.72
CA ALA A 117 -1.51 -15.67 -8.35
C ALA A 117 -0.28 -14.75 -8.48
N LEU A 118 -0.25 -13.88 -9.49
CA LEU A 118 0.81 -12.90 -9.68
C LEU A 118 0.84 -11.87 -8.54
N TYR A 119 -0.32 -11.32 -8.19
CA TYR A 119 -0.48 -10.40 -7.07
C TYR A 119 -0.12 -11.03 -5.72
N ALA A 120 -0.55 -12.26 -5.45
CA ALA A 120 -0.16 -12.98 -4.24
C ALA A 120 1.36 -13.22 -4.16
N ALA A 121 2.04 -13.45 -5.29
CA ALA A 121 3.50 -13.54 -5.33
C ALA A 121 4.17 -12.19 -5.06
N ILE A 122 3.60 -11.07 -5.54
CA ILE A 122 4.07 -9.72 -5.21
C ILE A 122 4.01 -9.50 -3.71
N LEU A 123 2.82 -9.64 -3.10
CA LEU A 123 2.63 -9.47 -1.65
C LEU A 123 3.59 -10.36 -0.85
N ALA A 124 3.74 -11.63 -1.24
CA ALA A 124 4.65 -12.53 -0.55
C ALA A 124 6.13 -12.07 -0.64
N ASN A 125 6.57 -11.51 -1.77
CA ASN A 125 7.92 -10.94 -1.89
C ASN A 125 8.08 -9.63 -1.08
N VAL A 126 7.05 -8.78 -1.04
CA VAL A 126 7.00 -7.59 -0.19
C VAL A 126 7.20 -7.98 1.29
N HIS A 127 6.42 -8.94 1.81
CA HIS A 127 6.57 -9.43 3.18
C HIS A 127 7.93 -10.12 3.45
N LEU A 128 8.54 -10.72 2.42
CA LEU A 128 9.87 -11.33 2.52
C LEU A 128 11.02 -10.32 2.35
N GLN A 129 10.72 -9.03 2.14
CA GLN A 129 11.68 -7.98 1.83
C GLN A 129 12.56 -8.29 0.61
N ARG A 130 11.98 -9.00 -0.36
CA ARG A 130 12.60 -9.28 -1.66
C ARG A 130 12.20 -8.19 -2.65
N HIS A 131 12.62 -6.97 -2.35
CA HIS A 131 12.13 -5.76 -3.03
C HIS A 131 12.36 -5.78 -4.54
N GLN A 132 13.52 -6.26 -5.01
CA GLN A 132 13.81 -6.37 -6.44
C GLN A 132 12.90 -7.37 -7.15
N ASP A 133 12.59 -8.51 -6.52
CA ASP A 133 11.67 -9.51 -7.06
C ASP A 133 10.24 -8.94 -7.09
N ALA A 134 9.84 -8.21 -6.04
CA ALA A 134 8.54 -7.54 -5.98
C ALA A 134 8.39 -6.52 -7.11
N ILE A 135 9.36 -5.63 -7.33
CA ILE A 135 9.34 -4.64 -8.43
C ILE A 135 9.15 -5.32 -9.78
N MET A 136 9.96 -6.34 -10.07
CA MET A 136 9.86 -7.07 -11.34
C MET A 136 8.45 -7.65 -11.57
N LEU A 137 7.84 -8.20 -10.52
CA LEU A 137 6.48 -8.75 -10.60
C LEU A 137 5.40 -7.66 -10.68
N ILE A 138 5.58 -6.53 -9.99
CA ILE A 138 4.70 -5.36 -10.07
C ILE A 138 4.69 -4.80 -11.49
N GLU A 139 5.85 -4.56 -12.08
CA GLU A 139 5.94 -4.08 -13.46
C GLU A 139 5.32 -5.08 -14.45
N LYS A 140 5.51 -6.38 -14.21
CA LYS A 140 4.90 -7.43 -15.03
C LYS A 140 3.37 -7.42 -14.93
N ILE A 141 2.78 -7.31 -13.75
CA ILE A 141 1.32 -7.30 -13.61
C ILE A 141 0.73 -6.00 -14.18
N LEU A 142 1.41 -4.87 -14.07
CA LEU A 142 0.99 -3.60 -14.66
C LEU A 142 1.08 -3.62 -16.19
N ALA A 143 2.09 -4.27 -16.76
CA ALA A 143 2.18 -4.47 -18.21
C ALA A 143 1.08 -5.40 -18.74
N TYR A 144 0.71 -6.41 -17.96
CA TYR A 144 -0.39 -7.31 -18.31
C TYR A 144 -1.77 -6.71 -18.08
N ASN A 145 -1.96 -5.93 -17.02
CA ASN A 145 -3.25 -5.34 -16.66
C ASN A 145 -3.09 -3.84 -16.37
N PRO A 146 -3.00 -2.99 -17.42
CA PRO A 146 -2.74 -1.55 -17.27
C PRO A 146 -3.78 -0.78 -16.45
N GLU A 147 -5.04 -1.25 -16.48
CA GLU A 147 -6.14 -0.72 -15.66
C GLU A 147 -5.93 -0.96 -14.16
N ASP A 148 -4.99 -1.83 -13.79
CA ASP A 148 -4.58 -2.12 -12.41
C ASP A 148 -5.76 -2.32 -11.45
N ASN A 149 -6.71 -3.17 -11.84
CA ASN A 149 -7.91 -3.45 -11.07
C ASN A 149 -7.65 -3.99 -9.65
N GLN A 150 -6.41 -4.40 -9.36
CA GLN A 150 -5.98 -4.90 -8.06
C GLN A 150 -5.23 -3.84 -7.22
N GLY A 151 -5.01 -2.63 -7.73
CA GLY A 151 -4.32 -1.55 -7.02
C GLY A 151 -2.82 -1.83 -6.78
N THR A 152 -2.18 -2.61 -7.65
CA THR A 152 -0.77 -2.99 -7.53
C THR A 152 0.18 -1.80 -7.66
N ARG A 153 -0.21 -0.76 -8.40
CA ARG A 153 0.62 0.44 -8.62
C ARG A 153 1.03 1.09 -7.31
N TRP A 154 0.18 1.02 -6.28
CA TRP A 154 0.42 1.58 -4.95
C TRP A 154 1.59 0.92 -4.20
N LEU A 155 2.06 -0.25 -4.65
CA LEU A 155 3.24 -0.91 -4.08
C LEU A 155 4.54 -0.45 -4.75
N LEU A 156 4.49 0.07 -5.98
CA LEU A 156 5.69 0.29 -6.80
C LEU A 156 6.62 1.36 -6.20
N GLY A 157 6.08 2.53 -5.84
CA GLY A 157 6.87 3.64 -5.30
C GLY A 157 7.63 3.24 -4.02
N SER A 158 6.95 2.54 -3.12
CA SER A 158 7.51 2.09 -1.86
C SER A 158 8.58 1.01 -2.03
N GLU A 159 8.41 0.05 -2.95
CA GLU A 159 9.46 -0.93 -3.26
C GLU A 159 10.69 -0.29 -3.92
N LEU A 160 10.49 0.68 -4.81
CA LEU A 160 11.59 1.44 -5.42
C LEU A 160 12.39 2.21 -4.38
N LEU A 161 11.70 2.84 -3.43
CA LEU A 161 12.36 3.52 -2.32
C LEU A 161 13.19 2.55 -1.48
N ARG A 162 12.64 1.38 -1.13
CA ARG A 162 13.34 0.35 -0.33
C ARG A 162 14.51 -0.34 -1.04
N THR A 163 14.56 -0.30 -2.38
CA THR A 163 15.73 -0.76 -3.15
C THR A 163 16.81 0.32 -3.30
N GLY A 164 16.53 1.56 -2.91
CA GLY A 164 17.43 2.70 -3.12
C GLY A 164 17.36 3.31 -4.53
N ASP A 165 16.39 2.92 -5.35
CA ASP A 165 16.15 3.51 -6.68
C ASP A 165 15.38 4.84 -6.53
N HIS A 166 16.05 5.81 -5.90
CA HIS A 166 15.47 7.08 -5.47
C HIS A 166 14.90 7.89 -6.64
N GLU A 167 15.51 7.84 -7.82
CA GLU A 167 15.04 8.58 -8.99
C GLU A 167 13.71 8.02 -9.51
N ARG A 168 13.56 6.70 -9.60
CA ARG A 168 12.30 6.07 -10.02
C ARG A 168 11.25 6.16 -8.93
N ALA A 169 11.64 5.98 -7.67
CA ALA A 169 10.76 6.19 -6.53
C ALA A 169 10.17 7.61 -6.56
N PHE A 170 11.00 8.65 -6.71
CA PHE A 170 10.53 10.03 -6.80
C PHE A 170 9.47 10.22 -7.88
N ARG A 171 9.69 9.69 -9.10
CA ARG A 171 8.72 9.82 -10.20
C ARG A 171 7.37 9.20 -9.87
N VAL A 172 7.37 7.94 -9.41
CA VAL A 172 6.14 7.21 -9.08
C VAL A 172 5.43 7.85 -7.91
N LEU A 173 6.15 8.15 -6.84
CA LEU A 173 5.58 8.75 -5.64
C LEU A 173 4.97 10.13 -5.95
N ASN A 174 5.67 10.98 -6.70
CA ASN A 174 5.19 12.31 -7.08
C ASN A 174 4.00 12.27 -8.04
N GLU A 175 3.93 11.30 -8.94
CA GLU A 175 2.80 11.12 -9.86
C GLU A 175 1.52 10.77 -9.11
N TYR A 176 1.62 9.97 -8.05
CA TYR A 176 0.49 9.31 -7.41
C TYR A 176 0.17 9.78 -5.98
N ALA A 177 0.96 10.67 -5.38
CA ALA A 177 0.76 11.06 -3.98
C ALA A 177 -0.58 11.74 -3.68
N ASP A 178 -1.14 12.49 -4.63
CA ASP A 178 -2.48 13.08 -4.47
C ASP A 178 -3.61 12.02 -4.52
N GLU A 179 -3.35 10.83 -5.07
CA GLU A 179 -4.32 9.72 -5.14
C GLU A 179 -4.13 8.70 -4.01
N PHE A 180 -2.89 8.48 -3.55
CA PHE A 180 -2.56 7.50 -2.51
C PHE A 180 -1.74 8.15 -1.39
N SER A 181 -2.42 8.44 -0.27
CA SER A 181 -1.88 9.24 0.82
C SER A 181 -0.52 8.79 1.41
N PRO A 182 -0.17 7.49 1.50
CA PRO A 182 1.14 7.09 2.05
C PRO A 182 2.34 7.61 1.24
N TYR A 183 2.16 7.87 -0.05
CA TYR A 183 3.24 8.38 -0.90
C TYR A 183 3.70 9.79 -0.52
N TRP A 184 2.84 10.61 0.08
CA TRP A 184 3.28 11.89 0.65
C TRP A 184 4.31 11.72 1.77
N TYR A 185 4.16 10.69 2.60
CA TYR A 185 5.10 10.38 3.66
C TYR A 185 6.43 9.89 3.08
N GLU A 186 6.38 9.01 2.09
CA GLU A 186 7.59 8.48 1.43
C GLU A 186 8.33 9.54 0.61
N LEU A 187 7.62 10.47 -0.03
CA LEU A 187 8.23 11.68 -0.62
C LEU A 187 8.91 12.54 0.44
N GLY A 188 8.25 12.76 1.57
CA GLY A 188 8.83 13.49 2.70
C GLY A 188 10.12 12.85 3.21
N LEU A 189 10.13 11.52 3.34
CA LEU A 189 11.33 10.77 3.69
C LEU A 189 12.42 10.94 2.64
N LEU A 190 12.10 10.78 1.36
CA LEU A 190 13.06 10.90 0.27
C LEU A 190 13.72 12.29 0.22
N HIS A 191 12.92 13.37 0.34
CA HIS A 191 13.43 14.73 0.41
C HIS A 191 14.30 14.95 1.65
N PHE A 192 13.90 14.41 2.80
CA PHE A 192 14.67 14.52 4.03
C PHE A 192 16.04 13.85 3.89
N LEU A 193 16.09 12.65 3.31
CA LEU A 193 17.35 11.93 3.06
C LEU A 193 18.26 12.67 2.07
N ASN A 194 17.68 13.43 1.14
CA ASN A 194 18.42 14.32 0.23
C ASN A 194 18.85 15.65 0.88
N GLY A 195 18.49 15.90 2.14
CA GLY A 195 18.79 17.15 2.85
C GLY A 195 17.89 18.33 2.46
N GLU A 196 16.83 18.09 1.70
CA GLU A 196 15.87 19.09 1.24
C GLU A 196 14.74 19.25 2.28
N LEU A 197 15.09 19.81 3.45
CA LEU A 197 14.21 19.83 4.62
C LEU A 197 12.91 20.60 4.40
N GLU A 198 12.93 21.67 3.60
CA GLU A 198 11.75 22.46 3.26
C GLU A 198 10.77 21.66 2.40
N LYS A 199 11.27 20.96 1.37
CA LYS A 199 10.45 20.07 0.52
C LYS A 199 9.92 18.89 1.31
N ALA A 200 10.76 18.32 2.20
CA ALA A 200 10.35 17.26 3.11
C ALA A 200 9.19 17.72 3.99
N ALA A 201 9.28 18.91 4.58
CA ALA A 201 8.21 19.49 5.38
C ALA A 201 6.93 19.69 4.57
N THR A 202 7.02 20.18 3.34
CA THR A 202 5.86 20.36 2.46
C THR A 202 5.18 19.02 2.15
N ALA A 203 5.96 17.99 1.79
CA ALA A 203 5.44 16.67 1.50
C ALA A 203 4.76 16.03 2.73
N PHE A 204 5.40 16.11 3.91
CA PHE A 204 4.79 15.62 5.15
C PHE A 204 3.51 16.40 5.52
N ARG A 205 3.49 17.74 5.39
CA ARG A 205 2.30 18.56 5.63
C ARG A 205 1.13 18.11 4.75
N ARG A 206 1.37 17.83 3.47
CA ARG A 206 0.37 17.25 2.57
C ARG A 206 -0.09 15.88 3.06
N GLY A 207 0.86 15.01 3.43
CA GLY A 207 0.57 13.69 4.02
C GLY A 207 -0.32 13.76 5.27
N PHE A 208 -0.06 14.70 6.17
CA PHE A 208 -0.86 14.89 7.39
C PHE A 208 -2.31 15.26 7.10
N THR A 209 -2.55 15.99 6.01
CA THR A 209 -3.90 16.36 5.57
C THR A 209 -4.59 15.32 4.70
N ALA A 210 -3.82 14.41 4.10
CA ALA A 210 -4.35 13.30 3.30
C ALA A 210 -4.71 12.10 4.17
N ASN A 211 -3.82 11.71 5.10
CA ASN A 211 -4.08 10.68 6.10
C ASN A 211 -3.34 11.02 7.39
N THR A 212 -4.06 11.58 8.36
CA THR A 212 -3.47 12.00 9.64
C THR A 212 -3.01 10.83 10.51
N TYR A 213 -3.59 9.65 10.33
CA TYR A 213 -3.35 8.47 11.15
C TYR A 213 -1.94 7.92 10.97
N ILE A 214 -1.37 8.00 9.76
CA ILE A 214 0.02 7.59 9.50
C ILE A 214 0.98 8.39 10.38
N ALA A 215 0.82 9.72 10.46
CA ALA A 215 1.64 10.55 11.34
C ALA A 215 1.48 10.17 12.82
N GLU A 216 0.26 9.91 13.27
CA GLU A 216 0.02 9.46 14.66
C GLU A 216 0.74 8.15 14.98
N ILE A 217 0.63 7.17 14.10
CA ILE A 217 1.29 5.87 14.25
C ILE A 217 2.82 6.03 14.26
N LEU A 218 3.37 6.82 13.32
CA LEU A 218 4.80 7.12 13.28
C LEU A 218 5.29 7.88 14.52
N CYS A 219 4.42 8.67 15.15
CA CYS A 219 4.71 9.40 16.40
C CYS A 219 4.43 8.58 17.68
N GLY A 220 4.09 7.29 17.56
CA GLY A 220 3.96 6.35 18.68
C GLY A 220 2.54 6.03 19.13
N ASN A 221 1.50 6.60 18.51
CA ASN A 221 0.12 6.20 18.73
C ASN A 221 -0.24 5.05 17.77
N LEU A 222 0.14 3.81 18.12
CA LEU A 222 0.03 2.65 17.22
C LEU A 222 -1.40 2.27 16.80
N HIS A 223 -2.41 2.68 17.57
CA HIS A 223 -3.82 2.38 17.32
C HIS A 223 -4.66 3.65 17.50
N PRO A 224 -4.54 4.62 16.58
CA PRO A 224 -5.27 5.87 16.70
C PRO A 224 -6.78 5.62 16.56
N PHE A 225 -7.57 6.27 17.41
CA PHE A 225 -9.02 6.16 17.31
C PHE A 225 -9.53 6.86 16.04
N PRO A 226 -10.50 6.27 15.32
CA PRO A 226 -11.08 6.91 14.15
C PRO A 226 -11.74 8.24 14.53
N LEU A 227 -11.58 9.22 13.65
CA LEU A 227 -12.19 10.54 13.79
C LEU A 227 -13.57 10.52 13.12
N ALA A 228 -14.49 11.36 13.60
CA ALA A 228 -15.82 11.50 13.01
C ALA A 228 -15.79 12.42 11.78
N ILE A 229 -14.98 12.05 10.77
CA ILE A 229 -14.74 12.82 9.55
C ILE A 229 -14.88 11.93 8.33
N TRP A 230 -15.23 12.54 7.20
CA TRP A 230 -15.16 11.87 5.91
C TRP A 230 -13.70 11.75 5.45
N TYR A 231 -13.35 10.64 4.81
CA TYR A 231 -12.05 10.45 4.16
C TYR A 231 -12.22 9.62 2.88
N ASP A 232 -11.30 9.79 1.94
CA ASP A 232 -11.21 8.95 0.76
C ASP A 232 -10.65 7.56 1.09
N PHE A 233 -10.58 6.68 0.08
CA PHE A 233 -10.14 5.30 0.26
C PHE A 233 -8.75 5.13 0.88
N SER A 234 -7.88 6.15 0.78
CA SER A 234 -6.51 6.12 1.31
C SER A 234 -6.33 6.96 2.58
N GLY A 235 -7.35 7.72 3.00
CA GLY A 235 -7.30 8.66 4.13
C GLY A 235 -7.67 8.04 5.48
N GLY A 236 -8.16 6.81 5.49
CA GLY A 236 -8.66 6.13 6.69
C GLY A 236 -7.57 5.49 7.58
N PRO A 237 -7.94 5.09 8.82
CA PRO A 237 -7.03 4.40 9.74
C PRO A 237 -6.59 3.04 9.21
N ASP A 238 -7.45 2.28 8.53
CA ASP A 238 -7.13 0.95 7.99
C ASP A 238 -5.94 1.01 7.01
N THR A 239 -5.93 2.00 6.11
CA THR A 239 -4.79 2.23 5.20
C THR A 239 -3.52 2.57 5.97
N ALA A 240 -3.62 3.34 7.05
CA ALA A 240 -2.48 3.72 7.86
C ALA A 240 -1.89 2.53 8.62
N GLU A 241 -2.73 1.65 9.16
CA GLU A 241 -2.33 0.42 9.84
C GLU A 241 -1.68 -0.57 8.87
N ASP A 242 -2.28 -0.81 7.70
CA ASP A 242 -1.74 -1.68 6.66
C ASP A 242 -0.39 -1.17 6.13
N TYR A 243 -0.31 0.15 5.89
CA TYR A 243 0.92 0.82 5.51
C TYR A 243 2.01 0.62 6.57
N TYR A 244 1.71 0.94 7.84
CA TYR A 244 2.71 0.81 8.89
C TYR A 244 3.15 -0.64 9.11
N ALA A 245 2.22 -1.61 9.15
CA ALA A 245 2.55 -3.02 9.29
C ALA A 245 3.58 -3.49 8.25
N THR A 246 3.44 -3.01 7.00
CA THR A 246 4.29 -3.39 5.87
C THR A 246 5.58 -2.57 5.78
N TYR A 247 5.52 -1.28 6.07
CA TYR A 247 6.59 -0.31 5.77
C TYR A 247 7.30 0.24 7.01
N HIS A 248 6.91 -0.13 8.24
CA HIS A 248 7.64 0.26 9.45
C HIS A 248 9.16 -0.03 9.48
N PRO A 249 9.75 -1.03 8.77
CA PRO A 249 11.19 -1.22 8.81
C PRO A 249 11.93 -0.05 8.16
N LEU A 250 11.36 0.54 7.10
CA LEU A 250 11.89 1.72 6.42
C LEU A 250 12.01 2.90 7.40
N TRP A 251 10.96 3.15 8.17
CA TRP A 251 10.94 4.23 9.16
C TRP A 251 11.89 3.99 10.34
N ARG A 252 12.07 2.72 10.75
CA ARG A 252 12.98 2.34 11.85
C ARG A 252 14.44 2.63 11.51
N GLU A 253 14.82 2.59 10.24
CA GLU A 253 16.17 2.91 9.77
C GLU A 253 16.49 4.41 9.85
N HIS A 254 15.46 5.27 9.98
CA HIS A 254 15.58 6.73 9.97
C HIS A 254 14.90 7.39 11.19
N PRO A 255 15.35 7.09 12.44
CA PRO A 255 14.71 7.60 13.65
C PRO A 255 14.72 9.13 13.77
N GLU A 256 15.68 9.82 13.16
CA GLU A 256 15.75 11.28 13.10
C GLU A 256 14.57 11.90 12.33
N VAL A 257 14.05 11.20 11.33
CA VAL A 257 12.90 11.63 10.54
C VAL A 257 11.64 11.59 11.41
N LEU A 258 11.53 10.62 12.32
CA LEU A 258 10.40 10.53 13.24
C LEU A 258 10.36 11.73 14.20
N LEU A 259 11.53 12.23 14.64
CA LEU A 259 11.60 13.46 15.44
C LEU A 259 11.14 14.67 14.63
N PHE A 260 11.55 14.74 13.36
CA PHE A 260 11.14 15.78 12.42
C PHE A 260 9.62 15.78 12.19
N ILE A 261 9.04 14.61 11.87
CA ILE A 261 7.60 14.42 11.69
C ILE A 261 6.85 14.81 12.96
N ASN A 262 7.28 14.33 14.13
CA ASN A 262 6.60 14.63 15.39
C ASN A 262 6.61 16.14 15.71
N TRP A 263 7.74 16.82 15.48
CA TRP A 263 7.78 18.27 15.63
C TRP A 263 6.86 18.99 14.65
N LEU A 264 6.92 18.62 13.36
CA LEU A 264 6.18 19.28 12.30
C LEU A 264 4.67 19.06 12.44
N TYR A 265 4.24 17.84 12.75
CA TYR A 265 2.85 17.46 12.97
C TYR A 265 2.17 18.25 14.10
N ASN A 266 2.97 18.65 15.10
CA ASN A 266 2.54 19.43 16.25
C ASN A 266 2.89 20.92 16.15
N HIS A 267 3.43 21.40 15.02
CA HIS A 267 3.73 22.81 14.82
C HIS A 267 2.42 23.60 14.70
N SER A 268 2.32 24.77 15.35
CA SER A 268 1.07 25.55 15.42
C SER A 268 0.49 25.88 14.05
N SER A 269 1.31 26.35 13.10
CA SER A 269 0.85 26.65 11.75
C SER A 269 0.35 25.40 11.00
N VAL A 270 0.98 24.25 11.21
CA VAL A 270 0.57 22.97 10.57
C VAL A 270 -0.71 22.44 11.20
N LEU A 271 -0.91 22.63 12.50
CA LEU A 271 -2.18 22.34 13.17
C LEU A 271 -3.31 23.20 12.60
N CYS A 272 -3.06 24.46 12.25
CA CYS A 272 -4.06 25.29 11.57
C CYS A 272 -4.43 24.74 10.19
N GLU A 273 -3.45 24.34 9.36
CA GLU A 273 -3.72 23.74 8.05
C GLU A 273 -4.57 22.47 8.17
N ARG A 274 -4.22 21.59 9.10
CA ARG A 274 -4.96 20.37 9.37
C ARG A 274 -6.37 20.66 9.87
N ALA A 275 -6.54 21.64 10.75
CA ALA A 275 -7.85 22.02 11.27
C ALA A 275 -8.78 22.53 10.15
N GLU A 276 -8.28 23.30 9.19
CA GLU A 276 -9.10 23.76 8.05
C GLU A 276 -9.56 22.60 7.15
N ILE A 277 -8.70 21.60 6.91
CA ILE A 277 -9.04 20.40 6.13
C ILE A 277 -10.03 19.50 6.90
N ILE A 278 -9.77 19.27 8.20
CA ILE A 278 -10.64 18.49 9.08
C ILE A 278 -12.04 19.10 9.12
N LYS A 279 -12.16 20.42 9.20
CA LYS A 279 -13.46 21.10 9.14
C LYS A 279 -14.26 20.76 7.88
N CYS A 280 -13.61 20.69 6.72
CA CYS A 280 -14.27 20.29 5.46
C CYS A 280 -14.70 18.82 5.52
N ALA A 281 -13.84 17.94 6.06
CA ALA A 281 -14.11 16.53 6.22
C ALA A 281 -15.24 16.23 7.22
N GLU A 282 -15.36 16.99 8.30
CA GLU A 282 -16.49 16.94 9.26
C GLU A 282 -17.82 17.31 8.58
N MET A 283 -17.81 18.34 7.73
CA MET A 283 -18.99 18.76 6.97
C MET A 283 -19.43 17.68 5.98
N LEU A 284 -18.50 17.11 5.22
CA LEU A 284 -18.76 16.00 4.29
C LEU A 284 -19.34 14.76 4.97
N MET A 285 -18.99 14.50 6.23
CA MET A 285 -19.49 13.35 6.98
C MET A 285 -21.00 13.44 7.28
N GLN A 286 -21.56 14.65 7.27
CA GLN A 286 -22.94 14.93 7.64
C GLN A 286 -23.81 15.41 6.46
N GLU A 287 -23.21 15.57 5.28
CA GLU A 287 -23.87 16.13 4.11
C GLU A 287 -24.15 15.05 3.08
N ASP A 288 -25.40 15.04 2.59
CA ASP A 288 -25.87 14.10 1.57
C ASP A 288 -26.18 14.82 0.24
N ASP A 289 -26.27 16.15 0.24
CA ASP A 289 -26.52 16.94 -0.97
C ASP A 289 -25.28 16.97 -1.87
N PHE A 290 -25.45 16.51 -3.11
CA PHE A 290 -24.36 16.39 -4.07
C PHE A 290 -23.71 17.72 -4.42
N GLU A 291 -24.48 18.79 -4.61
CA GLU A 291 -23.93 20.10 -4.99
C GLU A 291 -23.16 20.74 -3.83
N ILE A 292 -23.65 20.56 -2.59
CA ILE A 292 -22.94 21.01 -1.40
C ILE A 292 -21.64 20.22 -1.23
N CYS A 293 -21.68 18.89 -1.33
CA CYS A 293 -20.49 18.04 -1.28
C CYS A 293 -19.45 18.44 -2.33
N GLU A 294 -19.86 18.69 -3.58
CA GLU A 294 -18.94 19.13 -4.65
C GLU A 294 -18.25 20.47 -4.30
N ASN A 295 -18.99 21.40 -3.72
CA ASN A 295 -18.42 22.68 -3.28
C ASN A 295 -17.44 22.50 -2.11
N ILE A 296 -17.73 21.60 -1.16
CA ILE A 296 -16.82 21.29 -0.05
C ILE A 296 -15.55 20.61 -0.58
N PHE A 297 -15.65 19.68 -1.52
CA PHE A 297 -14.49 19.07 -2.17
C PHE A 297 -13.62 20.11 -2.87
N ARG A 298 -14.23 21.05 -3.62
CA ARG A 298 -13.50 22.15 -4.26
C ARG A 298 -12.76 23.02 -3.24
N GLN A 299 -13.40 23.33 -2.11
CA GLN A 299 -12.77 24.07 -1.02
C GLN A 299 -11.60 23.29 -0.40
N GLN A 300 -11.75 21.97 -0.20
CA GLN A 300 -10.70 21.10 0.32
C GLN A 300 -9.50 21.02 -0.66
N ASP A 301 -9.74 20.99 -1.96
CA ASP A 301 -8.69 21.02 -2.98
C ASP A 301 -7.94 22.35 -3.00
N GLU A 302 -8.64 23.48 -2.86
CA GLU A 302 -8.01 24.80 -2.74
C GLU A 302 -7.15 24.90 -1.47
N LEU A 303 -7.63 24.35 -0.36
CA LEU A 303 -6.86 24.20 0.88
C LEU A 303 -5.58 23.39 0.67
N ARG A 304 -5.67 22.20 0.06
CA ARG A 304 -4.51 21.34 -0.23
C ARG A 304 -3.50 22.03 -1.14
N LYS A 305 -3.96 22.76 -2.16
CA LYS A 305 -3.09 23.54 -3.07
C LYS A 305 -2.36 24.68 -2.38
N ARG A 306 -2.86 25.21 -1.26
CA ARG A 306 -2.17 26.22 -0.44
C ARG A 306 -1.01 25.65 0.37
N ILE A 307 -0.90 24.33 0.51
CA ILE A 307 0.23 23.66 1.15
C ILE A 307 1.41 23.66 0.16
N ASP A 308 2.17 24.76 0.22
CA ASP A 308 3.36 25.05 -0.57
C ASP A 308 4.63 25.15 0.29
N ASP A 309 5.76 25.41 -0.36
CA ASP A 309 7.07 25.51 0.28
C ASP A 309 7.24 26.76 1.14
N ARG A 310 6.43 27.80 0.96
CA ARG A 310 6.61 29.08 1.64
C ARG A 310 6.51 28.96 3.17
N LEU A 311 5.48 28.24 3.65
CA LEU A 311 5.36 28.01 5.09
C LEU A 311 6.47 27.09 5.60
N SER A 312 6.90 26.09 4.81
CA SER A 312 8.02 25.22 5.16
C SER A 312 9.32 26.03 5.32
N GLU A 313 9.63 26.92 4.38
CA GLU A 313 10.77 27.84 4.44
C GLU A 313 10.71 28.77 5.66
N GLU A 314 9.51 29.20 6.06
CA GLU A 314 9.33 30.04 7.25
C GLU A 314 9.60 29.28 8.55
N ILE A 315 9.07 28.06 8.70
CA ILE A 315 9.12 27.31 9.97
C ILE A 315 10.41 26.49 10.14
N ILE A 316 11.09 26.12 9.04
CA ILE A 316 12.34 25.34 9.07
C ILE A 316 13.51 26.27 9.36
N GLN A 317 13.68 26.59 10.64
CA GLN A 317 14.77 27.43 11.11
C GLN A 317 15.41 26.86 12.37
N LYS A 318 16.74 26.94 12.44
CA LYS A 318 17.45 26.58 13.68
C LYS A 318 17.11 27.58 14.77
N CYS A 319 16.86 27.05 15.97
CA CYS A 319 16.61 27.84 17.16
C CYS A 319 17.77 27.69 18.15
N ARG A 320 17.89 28.66 19.06
CA ARG A 320 18.96 28.68 20.06
C ARG A 320 18.55 27.85 21.27
N ASN A 321 19.37 26.87 21.65
CA ASN A 321 19.17 26.09 22.87
C ASN A 321 19.63 26.87 24.13
N MET A 322 19.42 26.30 25.32
CA MET A 322 19.82 26.92 26.60
C MET A 322 21.34 27.13 26.74
N LYS A 323 22.16 26.38 26.00
CA LYS A 323 23.63 26.54 25.96
C LYS A 323 24.08 27.60 24.95
N GLY A 324 23.14 28.19 24.23
CA GLY A 324 23.40 29.20 23.22
C GLY A 324 23.76 28.66 21.84
N GLU A 325 23.69 27.34 21.62
CA GLU A 325 23.99 26.67 20.36
C GLU A 325 22.77 26.69 19.44
N TYR A 326 22.99 26.80 18.13
CA TYR A 326 21.93 26.70 17.13
C TYR A 326 21.67 25.24 16.78
N VAL A 327 20.48 24.75 17.15
CA VAL A 327 20.05 23.37 16.92
C VAL A 327 18.74 23.36 16.14
N TRP A 328 18.43 22.22 15.54
CA TRP A 328 17.12 22.05 14.91
C TRP A 328 16.01 21.94 15.97
N PRO A 329 14.82 22.51 15.72
CA PRO A 329 13.72 22.51 16.69
C PRO A 329 13.32 21.12 17.21
N TRP A 330 13.32 20.11 16.34
CA TRP A 330 12.99 18.72 16.71
C TRP A 330 14.04 18.03 17.59
N ILE A 331 15.25 18.59 17.69
CA ILE A 331 16.31 18.10 18.60
C ILE A 331 16.25 18.82 19.95
N LEU A 332 15.60 19.98 20.03
CA LEU A 332 15.61 20.84 21.21
C LEU A 332 15.15 20.13 22.49
N PRO A 333 14.11 19.28 22.50
CA PRO A 333 13.69 18.52 23.70
C PRO A 333 14.79 17.63 24.30
N PHE A 334 15.74 17.18 23.47
CA PHE A 334 16.84 16.29 23.87
C PHE A 334 18.15 17.05 24.14
N SER A 335 18.23 18.32 23.75
CA SER A 335 19.41 19.17 23.96
C SER A 335 19.55 19.69 25.39
N VAL A 336 18.45 19.65 26.16
CA VAL A 336 18.43 19.98 27.58
C VAL A 336 18.88 18.74 28.34
N GLY A 337 19.90 18.87 29.19
CA GLY A 337 20.31 17.84 30.14
C GLY A 337 19.27 17.58 31.22
N ILE A 338 18.04 17.24 30.83
CA ILE A 338 17.07 16.64 31.73
C ILE A 338 17.65 15.25 32.01
N LYS A 339 18.20 15.07 33.22
CA LYS A 339 18.41 13.74 33.77
C LYS A 339 17.03 13.06 33.81
N HIS A 340 16.64 12.39 32.73
CA HIS A 340 15.58 11.40 32.78
C HIS A 340 16.15 10.18 33.53
N THR A 341 16.27 10.31 34.84
CA THR A 341 16.24 9.13 35.70
C THR A 341 14.87 8.49 35.48
N ASN A 342 14.88 7.30 34.88
CA ASN A 342 13.74 6.39 34.64
C ASN A 342 12.92 6.64 33.38
N PHE A 343 13.46 6.28 32.23
CA PHE A 343 12.67 5.55 31.23
C PHE A 343 13.30 4.16 31.08
N ARG A 344 12.78 3.21 31.89
CA ARG A 344 12.89 1.79 31.52
C ARG A 344 11.91 1.59 30.39
N TYR A 345 12.41 1.26 29.20
CA TYR A 345 11.61 0.73 28.11
C TYR A 345 10.72 -0.40 28.66
N GLN A 346 9.40 -0.26 28.50
CA GLN A 346 8.42 -1.34 28.58
C GLN A 346 7.79 -1.49 27.21
#